data_AF-A0AAU3F742-F1
#
_entry.id   AF-A0AAU3F742-F1
#
_cell.length_a   1.000
_cell.length_b   1.000
_cell.length_c   1.000
_cell.angle_alpha   90.00
_cell.angle_beta   90.00
_cell.angle_gamma   90.00
#
_symmetry.space_group_name_H-M   'P 1'
#
loop_
_entity.id
_entity.type
_entity.pdbx_description
1 polymer ?
#
loop_
_entity_poly.entity_id
_entity_poly.type
_entity_poly.pdbx_seq_one_letter_code
_entity_poly.pdbx_strand_id
1 'polypeptide(L)'
;MSQPVPPPSGNPFAGGDAAPYAPTPPAAPVRDNVGIGILVAVVAALVGAGAYGALSGAIEREIGYAAIGVGFLIGFAAAKAGGRNPALPVVSALLALPAVYVGQLIGGAVVVTKLTDAAFLDVFIDQFGLLTDAWSKSADGMTYVFLAIGAVAAFGGAKKANG
;
A
#
# COMPACT_ATOMS: atom_id res chain seq x y z
N MET A 1 -7.08 27.63 67.84
CA MET A 1 -6.39 26.70 66.93
C MET A 1 -6.02 27.48 65.69
N SER A 2 -4.74 27.77 65.48
CA SER A 2 -4.29 28.55 64.33
C SER A 2 -3.57 27.59 63.38
N GLN A 3 -4.23 27.22 62.28
CA GLN A 3 -3.59 26.39 61.26
C GLN A 3 -2.54 27.27 60.52
N PRO A 4 -1.29 26.81 60.33
CA PRO A 4 -0.32 27.57 59.55
C PRO A 4 -0.76 27.64 58.08
N VAL A 5 -0.97 28.85 57.57
CA VAL A 5 -1.20 29.09 56.14
C VAL A 5 0.09 28.77 55.37
N PRO A 6 0.07 27.90 54.34
CA PRO A 6 1.25 27.63 53.53
C PRO A 6 1.76 28.91 52.84
N PRO A 7 3.08 29.11 52.73
CA PRO A 7 3.63 30.30 52.08
C PRO A 7 3.17 30.37 50.62
N PRO A 8 2.97 31.58 50.07
CA PRO A 8 2.57 31.76 48.68
C PRO A 8 3.60 31.11 47.76
N SER A 9 3.19 30.10 46.99
CA SER A 9 4.04 29.57 45.94
C SER A 9 4.24 30.70 44.92
N GLY A 10 5.48 31.15 44.73
CA GLY A 10 5.87 32.13 43.69
C GLY A 10 5.67 31.64 42.26
N ASN A 11 4.82 30.65 42.05
CA ASN A 11 4.43 30.13 40.75
C ASN A 11 3.22 30.95 40.25
N PRO A 12 3.40 31.84 39.25
CA PRO A 12 2.32 32.70 38.74
C PRO A 12 1.18 31.92 38.06
N PHE A 13 1.33 30.59 37.91
CA PHE A 13 0.31 29.69 37.36
C PHE A 13 -0.49 28.93 38.42
N ALA A 14 -0.20 29.11 39.71
CA ALA A 14 -0.86 28.37 40.79
C ALA A 14 -2.22 28.94 41.23
N GLY A 15 -2.63 30.11 40.70
CA GLY A 15 -3.83 30.84 41.12
C GLY A 15 -4.90 31.01 40.04
N GLY A 16 -4.85 30.23 38.96
CA GLY A 16 -5.91 30.24 37.95
C GLY A 16 -6.99 29.23 38.31
N ASP A 17 -8.20 29.70 38.63
CA ASP A 17 -9.41 28.87 38.65
C ASP A 17 -9.44 28.02 37.37
N ALA A 18 -9.34 26.71 37.53
CA ALA A 18 -9.35 25.77 36.41
C ALA A 18 -10.71 25.89 35.71
N ALA A 19 -10.77 26.67 34.63
CA ALA A 19 -11.91 26.69 33.74
C ALA A 19 -12.25 25.23 33.36
N PRO A 20 -13.53 24.80 33.43
CA PRO A 20 -13.90 23.43 33.12
C PRO A 20 -13.41 23.09 31.71
N TYR A 21 -12.44 22.18 31.61
CA TYR A 21 -11.98 21.68 30.33
C TYR A 21 -13.19 21.06 29.62
N ALA A 22 -13.48 21.48 28.40
CA ALA A 22 -14.51 20.83 27.60
C ALA A 22 -14.17 19.33 27.49
N PRO A 23 -15.15 18.42 27.68
CA PRO A 23 -14.89 17.00 27.56
C PRO A 23 -14.33 16.70 26.16
N THR A 24 -13.22 15.97 26.11
CA THR A 24 -12.62 15.54 24.85
C THR A 24 -13.65 14.73 24.04
N PRO A 25 -13.78 14.99 22.73
CA PRO A 25 -14.68 14.21 21.90
C PRO A 25 -14.34 12.72 21.99
N PRO A 26 -15.35 11.82 22.03
CA PRO A 26 -15.10 10.39 22.03
C PRO A 26 -14.30 9.98 20.81
N ALA A 27 -13.34 9.06 21.01
CA ALA A 27 -12.53 8.54 19.91
C ALA A 27 -13.43 7.95 18.82
N ALA A 28 -13.15 8.29 17.56
CA ALA A 28 -13.91 7.79 16.43
C ALA A 28 -13.91 6.25 16.42
N PRO A 29 -15.04 5.60 16.03
CA PRO A 29 -15.12 4.15 15.99
C PRO A 29 -14.00 3.54 15.16
N VAL A 30 -13.22 2.65 15.78
CA VAL A 30 -12.15 1.92 15.11
C VAL A 30 -12.80 0.80 14.30
N ARG A 31 -12.70 0.89 12.97
CA ARG A 31 -12.91 -0.28 12.12
C ARG A 31 -11.84 -1.31 12.49
N ASP A 32 -12.23 -2.55 12.72
CA ASP A 32 -11.30 -3.65 13.00
C ASP A 32 -11.78 -4.93 12.31
N ASN A 33 -11.45 -5.04 11.02
CA ASN A 33 -11.78 -6.23 10.24
C ASN A 33 -10.63 -6.59 9.30
N VAL A 34 -9.61 -7.20 9.90
CA VAL A 34 -8.39 -7.64 9.19
C VAL A 34 -8.72 -8.53 8.00
N GLY A 35 -9.68 -9.44 8.13
CA GLY A 35 -10.07 -10.36 7.06
C GLY A 35 -10.56 -9.62 5.82
N ILE A 36 -11.46 -8.64 5.99
CA ILE A 36 -11.90 -7.78 4.88
C ILE A 36 -10.74 -6.96 4.33
N GLY A 37 -9.85 -6.45 5.18
CA GLY A 37 -8.67 -5.71 4.75
C GLY A 37 -7.76 -6.53 3.83
N ILE A 38 -7.48 -7.79 4.19
CA ILE A 38 -6.67 -8.71 3.37
C ILE A 38 -7.39 -9.03 2.06
N LEU A 39 -8.69 -9.33 2.09
CA LEU A 39 -9.47 -9.61 0.88
C LEU A 39 -9.42 -8.41 -0.09
N VAL A 40 -9.61 -7.20 0.43
CA VAL A 40 -9.54 -5.97 -0.37
C VAL A 40 -8.12 -5.75 -0.90
N ALA A 41 -7.08 -6.08 -0.13
CA ALA A 41 -5.69 -6.03 -0.60
C ALA A 41 -5.48 -6.94 -1.81
N VAL A 42 -6.00 -8.18 -1.76
CA VAL A 42 -5.91 -9.15 -2.87
C VAL A 42 -6.63 -8.65 -4.12
N VAL A 43 -7.86 -8.14 -3.97
CA VAL A 43 -8.60 -7.56 -5.10
C VAL A 43 -7.84 -6.36 -5.69
N ALA A 44 -7.35 -5.46 -4.83
CA ALA A 44 -6.57 -4.30 -5.25
C ALA A 44 -5.26 -4.71 -5.95
N ALA A 45 -4.61 -5.78 -5.50
CA ALA A 45 -3.41 -6.32 -6.12
C ALA A 45 -3.67 -6.86 -7.53
N LEU A 46 -4.75 -7.62 -7.72
CA LEU A 46 -5.14 -8.14 -9.04
C LEU A 46 -5.50 -7.00 -10.00
N VAL A 47 -6.30 -6.03 -9.54
CA VAL A 47 -6.69 -4.85 -10.34
C VAL A 47 -5.46 -4.00 -10.68
N GLY A 48 -4.59 -3.76 -9.69
CA GLY A 48 -3.36 -3.00 -9.87
C GLY A 48 -2.39 -3.65 -10.84
N ALA A 49 -2.17 -4.97 -10.73
CA ALA A 49 -1.34 -5.74 -11.65
C ALA A 49 -1.89 -5.71 -13.08
N GLY A 50 -3.20 -5.96 -13.23
CA GLY A 50 -3.88 -5.92 -14.53
C GLY A 50 -3.81 -4.54 -15.19
N ALA A 51 -4.12 -3.47 -14.44
CA ALA A 51 -4.06 -2.11 -14.94
C ALA A 51 -2.63 -1.69 -15.31
N TYR A 52 -1.64 -2.02 -14.48
CA TYR A 52 -0.24 -1.76 -14.76
C TYR A 52 0.23 -2.48 -16.03
N GLY A 53 -0.01 -3.79 -16.11
CA GLY A 53 0.41 -4.59 -17.26
C GLY A 53 -0.27 -4.18 -18.55
N ALA A 54 -1.60 -3.96 -18.53
CA ALA A 54 -2.33 -3.49 -19.70
C ALA A 54 -1.80 -2.13 -20.19
N LEU A 55 -1.53 -1.19 -19.28
CA LEU A 55 -0.98 0.11 -19.64
C LEU A 55 0.44 0.00 -20.18
N SER A 56 1.33 -0.73 -19.50
CA SER A 56 2.72 -0.96 -19.90
C SER A 56 2.82 -1.60 -21.28
N GLY A 57 2.01 -2.65 -21.52
CA GLY A 57 1.96 -3.34 -22.81
C GLY A 57 1.30 -2.51 -23.92
N ALA A 58 0.36 -1.62 -23.59
CA ALA A 58 -0.25 -0.72 -24.56
C ALA A 58 0.76 0.32 -25.08
N ILE A 59 1.59 0.88 -24.20
CA ILE A 59 2.56 1.94 -24.53
C ILE A 59 3.97 1.42 -24.84
N GLU A 60 4.19 0.10 -24.76
CA GLU A 60 5.48 -0.57 -25.00
C GLU A 60 6.63 0.01 -24.15
N ARG A 61 6.29 0.55 -22.98
CA ARG A 61 7.23 1.20 -22.07
C ARG A 61 6.90 0.81 -20.64
N GLU A 62 7.92 0.33 -19.94
CA GLU A 62 7.80 0.09 -18.51
C GLU A 62 7.80 1.42 -17.75
N ILE A 63 6.74 1.63 -16.98
CA ILE A 63 6.64 2.78 -16.08
C ILE A 63 7.08 2.32 -14.70
N GLY A 64 8.37 2.45 -14.38
CA GLY A 64 8.89 2.08 -13.05
C GLY A 64 8.13 2.76 -11.89
N TYR A 65 7.65 3.98 -12.10
CA TYR A 65 6.81 4.71 -11.13
C TYR A 65 5.41 4.10 -10.93
N ALA A 66 4.93 3.23 -11.81
CA ALA A 66 3.65 2.55 -11.63
C ALA A 66 3.67 1.63 -10.41
N ALA A 67 4.83 1.09 -10.03
CA ALA A 67 5.00 0.30 -8.81
C ALA A 67 4.59 1.08 -7.55
N ILE A 68 4.86 2.39 -7.51
CA ILE A 68 4.44 3.27 -6.41
C ILE A 68 2.92 3.33 -6.35
N GLY A 69 2.26 3.54 -7.49
CA GLY A 69 0.80 3.63 -7.59
C GLY A 69 0.10 2.32 -7.21
N VAL A 70 0.57 1.20 -7.76
CA VAL A 70 0.06 -0.15 -7.47
C VAL A 70 0.25 -0.47 -5.99
N GLY A 71 1.45 -0.29 -5.46
CA GLY A 71 1.75 -0.51 -4.05
C GLY A 71 0.84 0.33 -3.14
N PHE A 72 0.83 1.64 -3.35
CA PHE A 72 -0.01 2.56 -2.58
C PHE A 72 -1.49 2.17 -2.61
N LEU A 73 -2.03 1.82 -3.78
CA LEU A 73 -3.42 1.38 -3.94
C LEU A 73 -3.73 0.14 -3.10
N ILE A 74 -2.87 -0.88 -3.15
CA ILE A 74 -3.02 -2.11 -2.36
C ILE A 74 -3.10 -1.79 -0.87
N GLY A 75 -2.10 -1.07 -0.36
CA GLY A 75 -2.03 -0.76 1.07
C GLY A 75 -3.14 0.17 1.55
N PHE A 76 -3.43 1.22 0.78
CA PHE A 76 -4.48 2.18 1.12
C PHE A 76 -5.85 1.49 1.17
N ALA A 77 -6.19 0.69 0.16
CA ALA A 77 -7.46 -0.02 0.13
C ALA A 77 -7.57 -1.04 1.27
N ALA A 78 -6.50 -1.80 1.54
CA ALA A 78 -6.45 -2.78 2.62
C ALA A 78 -6.73 -2.15 3.99
N ALA A 79 -6.02 -1.06 4.33
CA ALA A 79 -6.20 -0.39 5.61
C ALA A 79 -7.51 0.41 5.69
N LYS A 80 -7.99 0.98 4.58
CA LYS A 80 -9.28 1.69 4.55
C LYS A 80 -10.46 0.77 4.87
N ALA A 81 -10.39 -0.47 4.40
CA ALA A 81 -11.42 -1.49 4.63
C ALA A 81 -11.19 -2.24 5.95
N GLY A 82 -9.95 -2.59 6.27
CA GLY A 82 -9.62 -3.46 7.41
C GLY A 82 -9.30 -2.76 8.72
N GLY A 83 -9.10 -1.44 8.72
CA GLY A 83 -8.90 -0.67 9.94
C GLY A 83 -7.44 -0.47 10.37
N ARG A 84 -7.24 -0.15 11.66
CA ARG A 84 -5.93 0.24 12.25
C ARG A 84 -5.06 -0.94 12.68
N ASN A 85 -5.24 -2.11 12.09
CA ASN A 85 -4.47 -3.29 12.47
C ASN A 85 -3.01 -3.22 11.96
N PRO A 86 -2.00 -3.43 12.82
CA PRO A 86 -0.58 -3.33 12.45
C PRO A 86 -0.11 -4.41 11.44
N ALA A 87 -0.87 -5.48 11.24
CA ALA A 87 -0.56 -6.51 10.24
C ALA A 87 -0.85 -6.02 8.81
N LEU A 88 -1.86 -5.15 8.61
CA LEU A 88 -2.29 -4.75 7.27
C LEU A 88 -1.19 -4.05 6.45
N PRO A 89 -0.39 -3.12 7.00
CA PRO A 89 0.76 -2.56 6.28
C PRO A 89 1.76 -3.62 5.82
N VAL A 90 2.08 -4.61 6.67
CA VAL A 90 3.07 -5.65 6.37
C VAL A 90 2.53 -6.60 5.30
N VAL A 91 1.29 -7.08 5.44
CA VAL A 91 0.64 -7.95 4.45
C VAL A 91 0.53 -7.24 3.10
N SER A 92 0.18 -5.95 3.10
CA SER A 92 0.08 -5.17 1.87
C SER A 92 1.43 -5.01 1.17
N ALA A 93 2.52 -4.80 1.94
CA ALA A 93 3.87 -4.72 1.41
C ALA A 93 4.31 -6.05 0.78
N LEU A 94 4.03 -7.18 1.43
CA LEU A 94 4.32 -8.50 0.90
C LEU A 94 3.51 -8.80 -0.37
N LEU A 95 2.25 -8.36 -0.42
CA LEU A 95 1.38 -8.57 -1.57
C LEU A 95 1.72 -7.67 -2.77
N ALA A 96 2.29 -6.49 -2.53
CA ALA A 96 2.69 -5.57 -3.59
C ALA A 96 3.82 -6.14 -4.47
N LEU A 97 4.73 -6.93 -3.89
CA LEU A 97 5.84 -7.55 -4.63
C LEU A 97 5.35 -8.45 -5.79
N PRO A 98 4.55 -9.51 -5.55
CA PRO A 98 4.03 -10.34 -6.63
C PRO A 98 3.05 -9.56 -7.51
N ALA A 99 2.31 -8.56 -7.00
CA ALA A 99 1.40 -7.77 -7.82
C ALA A 99 2.14 -6.96 -8.91
N VAL A 100 3.21 -6.26 -8.51
CA VAL A 100 4.02 -5.47 -9.45
C VAL A 100 4.72 -6.38 -10.45
N TYR A 101 5.31 -7.48 -9.97
CA TYR A 101 5.94 -8.48 -10.83
C TYR A 101 4.98 -9.08 -11.86
N VAL A 102 3.80 -9.53 -11.43
CA VAL A 102 2.75 -10.05 -12.33
C VAL A 102 2.31 -8.99 -13.33
N GLY A 103 2.21 -7.72 -12.92
CA GLY A 103 1.91 -6.64 -13.86
C GLY A 103 2.99 -6.45 -14.94
N GLN A 104 4.28 -6.63 -14.62
CA GLN A 104 5.34 -6.63 -15.63
C GLN A 104 5.18 -7.79 -16.62
N LEU A 105 4.87 -8.99 -16.12
CA LEU A 105 4.62 -10.16 -16.97
C LEU A 105 3.40 -9.97 -17.88
N ILE A 106 2.32 -9.39 -17.38
CA ILE A 106 1.14 -9.05 -18.18
C ILE A 106 1.53 -8.05 -19.28
N GLY A 107 2.31 -7.02 -18.95
CA GLY A 107 2.81 -6.06 -19.94
C GLY A 107 3.64 -6.73 -21.03
N GLY A 108 4.59 -7.60 -20.65
CA GLY A 108 5.38 -8.39 -21.58
C GLY A 108 4.52 -9.30 -22.47
N ALA A 109 3.52 -9.97 -21.90
CA ALA A 109 2.59 -10.80 -22.64
C ALA A 109 1.78 -9.99 -23.66
N VAL A 110 1.26 -8.82 -23.29
CA VAL A 110 0.56 -7.92 -24.21
C VAL A 110 1.47 -7.51 -25.38
N VAL A 111 2.74 -7.17 -25.11
CA VAL A 111 3.69 -6.86 -26.20
C VAL A 111 3.88 -8.06 -27.12
N VAL A 112 4.10 -9.25 -26.57
CA VAL A 112 4.27 -10.48 -27.39
C VAL A 112 3.04 -10.76 -28.24
N THR A 113 1.83 -10.65 -27.69
CA THR A 113 0.58 -10.87 -28.44
C THR A 113 0.44 -9.93 -29.64
N LYS A 114 0.90 -8.68 -29.52
CA LYS A 114 0.91 -7.72 -30.64
C LYS A 114 1.91 -8.09 -31.73
N LEU A 115 3.01 -8.74 -31.36
CA LEU A 115 4.09 -9.12 -32.28
C LEU A 115 3.80 -10.44 -33.00
N THR A 116 3.07 -11.36 -32.37
CA THR A 116 2.86 -12.72 -32.88
C THR A 116 1.42 -13.03 -33.27
N ASP A 117 0.47 -12.13 -32.98
CA ASP A 117 -0.97 -12.36 -33.15
C ASP A 117 -1.52 -13.57 -32.35
N ALA A 118 -0.75 -14.04 -31.36
CA ALA A 118 -1.16 -15.13 -30.48
C ALA A 118 -2.19 -14.67 -29.45
N ALA A 119 -3.02 -15.60 -28.96
CA ALA A 119 -3.95 -15.30 -27.88
C ALA A 119 -3.21 -14.98 -26.58
N PHE A 120 -3.71 -13.98 -25.83
CA PHE A 120 -3.07 -13.54 -24.58
C PHE A 120 -2.91 -14.67 -23.57
N LEU A 121 -3.89 -15.56 -23.45
CA LEU A 121 -3.85 -16.64 -22.47
C LEU A 121 -2.79 -17.68 -22.85
N ASP A 122 -2.62 -17.99 -24.13
CA ASP A 122 -1.56 -18.89 -24.60
C ASP A 122 -0.18 -18.32 -24.25
N VAL A 123 0.01 -17.01 -24.44
CA VAL A 123 1.27 -16.34 -24.09
C VAL A 123 1.46 -16.25 -22.58
N PHE A 124 0.44 -15.83 -21.84
CA PHE A 124 0.56 -15.53 -20.42
C PHE A 124 0.58 -16.78 -19.54
N ILE A 125 -0.23 -17.79 -19.85
CA ILE A 125 -0.36 -19.03 -19.07
C ILE A 125 0.54 -20.11 -19.64
N ASP A 126 0.41 -20.44 -20.93
CA ASP A 126 1.13 -21.59 -21.50
C ASP A 126 2.62 -21.28 -21.70
N GLN A 127 2.97 -20.01 -21.95
CA GLN A 127 4.35 -19.55 -22.07
C GLN A 127 4.84 -18.75 -20.84
N PHE A 128 4.22 -18.94 -19.67
CA PHE A 128 4.59 -18.24 -18.43
C PHE A 128 6.07 -18.38 -18.07
N GLY A 129 6.65 -19.57 -18.29
CA GLY A 129 8.07 -19.83 -18.07
C GLY A 129 8.96 -18.96 -18.98
N LEU A 130 8.62 -18.86 -20.27
CA LEU A 130 9.36 -18.00 -21.21
C LEU A 130 9.23 -16.51 -20.87
N LEU A 131 8.05 -16.06 -20.43
CA LEU A 131 7.85 -14.70 -19.96
C LEU A 131 8.71 -14.39 -18.73
N THR A 132 8.77 -15.33 -17.79
CA THR A 132 9.60 -15.20 -16.58
C THR A 132 11.09 -15.17 -16.92
N ASP A 133 11.54 -16.03 -17.84
CA ASP A 133 12.90 -16.04 -18.34
C ASP A 133 13.26 -14.74 -19.06
N ALA A 134 12.36 -14.25 -19.93
CA ALA A 134 12.55 -12.99 -20.63
C ALA A 134 12.63 -11.81 -19.64
N TRP A 135 11.71 -11.74 -18.68
CA TRP A 135 11.72 -10.74 -17.62
C TRP A 135 13.01 -10.79 -16.81
N SER A 136 13.47 -11.97 -16.39
CA SER A 136 14.68 -12.10 -15.57
C SER A 136 15.95 -11.68 -16.33
N LYS A 137 15.98 -11.90 -17.65
CA LYS A 137 17.08 -11.46 -18.53
C LYS A 137 17.07 -9.95 -18.76
N SER A 138 15.89 -9.32 -18.79
CA SER A 138 15.76 -7.86 -18.94
C SER A 138 15.81 -7.09 -17.62
N ALA A 139 15.54 -7.76 -16.50
CA ALA A 139 15.51 -7.16 -15.18
C ALA A 139 16.89 -6.65 -14.78
N ASP A 140 17.00 -5.33 -14.67
CA ASP A 140 18.18 -4.65 -14.16
C ASP A 140 18.05 -4.35 -12.66
N GLY A 141 19.07 -3.74 -12.06
CA GLY A 141 19.03 -3.35 -10.65
C GLY A 141 17.85 -2.42 -10.31
N MET A 142 17.45 -1.55 -11.24
CA MET A 142 16.33 -0.62 -11.05
C MET A 142 14.99 -1.34 -10.94
N THR A 143 14.81 -2.44 -11.66
CA THR A 143 13.61 -3.29 -11.57
C THR A 143 13.37 -3.74 -10.13
N TYR A 144 14.41 -4.24 -9.46
CA TYR A 144 14.32 -4.67 -8.06
C TYR A 144 14.12 -3.50 -7.10
N VAL A 145 14.71 -2.33 -7.39
CA VAL A 145 14.44 -1.10 -6.64
C VAL A 145 12.97 -0.70 -6.74
N PHE A 146 12.36 -0.77 -7.92
CA PHE A 146 10.94 -0.46 -8.09
C PHE A 146 10.02 -1.48 -7.40
N LEU A 147 10.37 -2.77 -7.39
CA LEU A 147 9.67 -3.76 -6.58
C LEU A 147 9.71 -3.39 -5.09
N ALA A 148 10.89 -3.06 -4.56
CA ALA A 148 11.04 -2.63 -3.16
C ALA A 148 10.26 -1.33 -2.87
N ILE A 149 10.32 -0.34 -3.77
CA ILE A 149 9.55 0.90 -3.66
C ILE A 149 8.05 0.61 -3.66
N GLY A 150 7.57 -0.34 -4.47
CA GLY A 150 6.17 -0.77 -4.46
C GLY A 150 5.74 -1.31 -3.10
N ALA A 151 6.57 -2.14 -2.47
CA ALA A 151 6.32 -2.63 -1.11
C ALA A 151 6.32 -1.50 -0.06
N VAL A 152 7.27 -0.56 -0.15
CA VAL A 152 7.32 0.62 0.73
C VAL A 152 6.10 1.52 0.53
N ALA A 153 5.68 1.73 -0.72
CA ALA A 153 4.50 2.51 -1.07
C ALA A 153 3.22 1.86 -0.53
N ALA A 154 3.12 0.53 -0.56
CA ALA A 154 2.01 -0.19 0.06
C ALA A 154 1.99 -0.02 1.58
N PHE A 155 3.14 -0.16 2.23
CA PHE A 155 3.25 0.08 3.67
C PHE A 155 2.85 1.52 4.04
N GLY A 156 3.31 2.50 3.27
CA GLY A 156 2.97 3.92 3.44
C GLY A 156 1.49 4.21 3.17
N GLY A 157 0.92 3.62 2.11
CA GLY A 157 -0.50 3.73 1.76
C GLY A 157 -1.40 3.20 2.86
N ALA A 158 -1.05 2.06 3.45
CA ALA A 158 -1.76 1.49 4.58
C ALA A 158 -1.73 2.39 5.81
N LYS A 159 -0.57 2.97 6.15
CA LYS A 159 -0.46 3.92 7.26
C LYS A 159 -1.24 5.21 7.02
N LYS A 160 -1.30 5.69 5.77
CA LYS A 160 -2.03 6.91 5.42
C LYS A 160 -3.55 6.75 5.45
N ALA A 161 -4.08 5.55 5.26
CA ALA A 161 -5.53 5.34 5.15
C ALA A 161 -6.31 5.69 6.42
N ASN A 162 -5.67 5.55 7.59
CA ASN A 162 -6.26 5.75 8.91
C ASN A 162 -5.42 6.68 9.81
N GLY A 163 -4.47 7.41 9.22
CA GLY A 163 -3.65 8.42 9.88
C GLY A 163 -4.40 9.72 10.06
#